data_AF-A0A8H7AP34-F1
#
_entry.id   AF-A0A8H7AP34-F1
#
_cell.length_a   1.000
_cell.length_b   1.000
_cell.length_c   1.000
_cell.angle_alpha   90.00
_cell.angle_beta   90.00
_cell.angle_gamma   90.00
#
_symmetry.space_group_name_H-M   'P 1'
#
loop_
_entity.id
_entity.type
_entity.pdbx_description
1 polymer ?
#
loop_
_entity_poly.entity_id
_entity_poly.type
_entity_poly.pdbx_seq_one_letter_code
_entity_poly.pdbx_strand_id
1 'polypeptide(L)'
;MSPKSPRDSASRAPNPTPHANDGIFQVAVSYSHGHFPEGQFFQENENTFLTAVDVSEYSQSPQSPNLLTRTETPLNSFERLPCELTTLIMEYLDISSLVAMALVNLGIRKLVQELPAVKKIQQNVYAARAVNRMCTSGTAKFFSLPFFMVKFTSWTCTLCQRREFAVVFCLLSCRRLCRSCYGLSNFCPPLPVTMAMECFQLDHEEITYSIGSALMPIPPSAQRESCCGQLRRPGWYPRVEVVSITAASKIARSKYNIGGDLDYLHVLVSAYLREHNIDPDPNSLRDIQLWGTRFPGLLQAIRTSWSLLGVNPNIQSNLLFTTLPYLHPRKTPLKIESGIWCVGCHRDLAVNCALNPVGARDYGGHAVHVREAFPNHVSTCHTAHQIKNGIFLRLSEEHKLTRVLFLKRMEYWPKGYRCPSEVVSLYHRRPGDKNWTATKFREWHAESLRRIVELGERDRRCRVQSADVIPYFDEKCRSSSEISTSHTVCKLTVRADNLQHLGVPKEKALVPGLWEVREKNEAVDESDEESVASKQNEDDSKGSDDSDEEL
;
A
#
# COMPACT_ATOMS: atom_id res chain seq x y z
N MET A 1 8.30 7.91 -74.64
CA MET A 1 8.97 6.61 -74.81
C MET A 1 8.74 5.82 -73.53
N SER A 2 7.86 4.83 -73.61
CA SER A 2 7.43 3.95 -72.53
C SER A 2 7.47 2.52 -73.07
N PRO A 3 7.98 1.53 -72.34
CA PRO A 3 7.80 0.14 -72.74
C PRO A 3 6.52 -0.42 -72.10
N LYS A 4 5.67 -0.96 -72.99
CA LYS A 4 4.55 -1.85 -72.69
C LYS A 4 5.07 -3.27 -72.44
N SER A 5 4.27 -4.05 -71.69
CA SER A 5 3.90 -5.48 -71.90
C SER A 5 3.94 -6.30 -70.60
N PRO A 6 3.35 -7.50 -70.55
CA PRO A 6 1.95 -7.80 -70.83
C PRO A 6 1.31 -8.64 -69.69
N ARG A 7 -0.01 -8.81 -69.78
CA ARG A 7 -0.79 -9.79 -69.01
C ARG A 7 -0.33 -11.20 -69.38
N ASP A 8 -0.15 -12.05 -68.36
CA ASP A 8 -0.34 -13.49 -68.50
C ASP A 8 -1.12 -14.06 -67.33
N SER A 9 -1.92 -15.06 -67.69
CA SER A 9 -2.99 -15.67 -66.94
C SER A 9 -2.45 -16.93 -66.27
N ALA A 10 -2.69 -17.11 -64.96
CA ALA A 10 -2.51 -18.42 -64.33
C ALA A 10 -3.55 -18.64 -63.23
N SER A 11 -4.53 -19.48 -63.59
CA SER A 11 -5.21 -20.50 -62.78
C SER A 11 -5.32 -20.32 -61.27
N ARG A 12 -6.58 -20.27 -60.81
CA ARG A 12 -7.02 -20.61 -59.44
C ARG A 12 -6.43 -21.95 -59.00
N ALA A 13 -5.68 -21.94 -57.91
CA ALA A 13 -5.41 -23.12 -57.09
C ALA A 13 -6.47 -23.22 -55.95
N PRO A 14 -6.84 -24.44 -55.53
CA PRO A 14 -7.96 -24.68 -54.62
C PRO A 14 -7.60 -24.43 -53.16
N ASN A 15 -8.62 -24.11 -52.36
CA ASN A 15 -8.55 -24.10 -50.89
C ASN A 15 -8.05 -25.44 -50.34
N PRO A 16 -7.05 -25.49 -49.45
CA PRO A 16 -6.82 -26.64 -48.62
C PRO A 16 -7.70 -26.59 -47.37
N THR A 17 -8.56 -27.59 -47.24
CA THR A 17 -9.22 -27.98 -45.98
C THR A 17 -8.19 -28.36 -44.91
N PRO A 18 -8.52 -28.18 -43.63
CA PRO A 18 -7.57 -28.31 -42.52
C PRO A 18 -7.52 -29.77 -42.05
N HIS A 19 -6.36 -30.42 -42.05
CA HIS A 19 -6.08 -31.51 -41.11
C HIS A 19 -4.58 -31.71 -40.88
N ALA A 20 -4.23 -31.63 -39.59
CA ALA A 20 -3.27 -32.46 -38.87
C ALA A 20 -1.86 -32.63 -39.46
N ASN A 21 -0.90 -31.89 -38.89
CA ASN A 21 0.25 -32.44 -38.16
C ASN A 21 1.30 -31.35 -37.90
N ASP A 22 1.23 -30.69 -36.75
CA ASP A 22 2.41 -30.07 -36.15
C ASP A 22 2.78 -30.90 -34.92
N GLY A 23 3.77 -31.76 -35.11
CA GLY A 23 4.41 -32.54 -34.08
C GLY A 23 5.15 -31.62 -33.11
N ILE A 24 4.49 -31.31 -31.99
CA ILE A 24 5.16 -30.75 -30.82
C ILE A 24 5.88 -31.91 -30.12
N PHE A 25 7.21 -31.90 -30.16
CA PHE A 25 8.05 -32.69 -29.27
C PHE A 25 7.79 -32.24 -27.83
N GLN A 26 6.92 -32.95 -27.12
CA GLN A 26 6.82 -32.86 -25.66
C GLN A 26 7.98 -33.65 -25.05
N VAL A 27 8.98 -32.94 -24.54
CA VAL A 27 9.94 -33.51 -23.59
C VAL A 27 9.21 -33.62 -22.25
N ALA A 28 8.63 -34.78 -21.98
CA ALA A 28 8.12 -35.12 -20.66
C ALA A 28 9.31 -35.38 -19.73
N VAL A 29 9.67 -34.39 -18.92
CA VAL A 29 10.56 -34.59 -17.76
C VAL A 29 9.71 -35.18 -16.64
N SER A 30 9.77 -36.50 -16.46
CA SER A 30 9.14 -37.16 -15.31
C SER A 30 9.96 -36.86 -14.06
N TYR A 31 9.44 -35.99 -13.19
CA TYR A 31 9.92 -35.91 -11.81
C TYR A 31 9.31 -37.07 -11.02
N SER A 32 10.14 -38.04 -10.63
CA SER A 32 9.76 -39.05 -9.65
C SER A 32 9.54 -38.34 -8.31
N HIS A 33 8.27 -38.16 -7.93
CA HIS A 33 7.88 -37.68 -6.61
C HIS A 33 8.26 -38.72 -5.56
N GLY A 34 9.37 -38.47 -4.84
CA GLY A 34 9.59 -39.10 -3.54
C GLY A 34 8.47 -38.68 -2.58
N HIS A 35 7.95 -39.63 -1.82
CA HIS A 35 7.00 -39.38 -0.73
C HIS A 35 7.58 -38.36 0.25
N PHE A 36 7.02 -37.14 0.26
CA PHE A 36 7.25 -36.16 1.31
C PHE A 36 6.15 -36.30 2.36
N PRO A 37 6.47 -36.30 3.67
CA PRO A 37 5.48 -36.41 4.72
C PRO A 37 4.57 -35.17 4.73
N GLU A 38 3.26 -35.41 4.77
CA GLU A 38 2.25 -34.38 4.97
C GLU A 38 2.48 -33.68 6.32
N GLY A 39 2.52 -32.34 6.29
CA GLY A 39 2.34 -31.54 7.52
C GLY A 39 3.48 -30.62 7.97
N GLN A 40 4.50 -30.33 7.15
CA GLN A 40 5.43 -29.24 7.45
C GLN A 40 5.21 -28.03 6.53
N PHE A 41 4.76 -26.95 7.16
CA PHE A 41 4.53 -25.65 6.58
C PHE A 41 5.79 -25.10 5.91
N PHE A 42 5.72 -24.78 4.62
CA PHE A 42 6.59 -23.78 4.02
C PHE A 42 6.19 -22.41 4.59
N GLN A 43 6.69 -22.06 5.76
CA GLN A 43 7.25 -20.71 5.86
C GLN A 43 8.40 -20.73 4.86
N GLU A 44 8.20 -20.12 3.69
CA GLU A 44 9.31 -19.77 2.81
C GLU A 44 10.37 -19.15 3.71
N ASN A 45 11.44 -19.89 3.98
CA ASN A 45 12.57 -19.37 4.72
C ASN A 45 13.08 -18.20 3.87
N GLU A 46 12.67 -16.97 4.18
CA GLU A 46 12.99 -15.75 3.43
C GLU A 46 14.52 -15.50 3.32
N ASN A 47 15.33 -16.38 3.93
CA ASN A 47 16.78 -16.44 3.93
C ASN A 47 17.32 -17.75 3.30
N THR A 48 16.70 -18.40 2.32
CA THR A 48 17.25 -19.67 1.78
C THR A 48 18.18 -19.51 0.58
N PHE A 49 17.88 -18.65 -0.40
CA PHE A 49 18.53 -18.74 -1.72
C PHE A 49 20.02 -18.35 -1.76
N LEU A 50 20.45 -17.33 -1.01
CA LEU A 50 21.88 -16.99 -0.86
C LEU A 50 22.46 -17.45 0.48
N THR A 51 21.63 -17.79 1.45
CA THR A 51 22.02 -17.90 2.88
C THR A 51 21.86 -19.31 3.47
N ALA A 52 21.22 -20.27 2.79
CA ALA A 52 21.03 -21.61 3.35
C ALA A 52 21.28 -22.70 2.31
N VAL A 53 22.51 -23.19 2.26
CA VAL A 53 22.82 -24.57 2.65
C VAL A 53 24.23 -24.50 3.24
N ASP A 54 24.34 -24.60 4.57
CA ASP A 54 25.62 -24.95 5.16
C ASP A 54 25.90 -26.40 4.74
N VAL A 55 26.81 -26.57 3.78
CA VAL A 55 27.16 -27.89 3.25
C VAL A 55 27.88 -28.73 4.33
N SER A 56 28.34 -28.10 5.43
CA SER A 56 28.97 -28.83 6.53
C SER A 56 28.00 -29.77 7.25
N GLU A 57 26.70 -29.46 7.31
CA GLU A 57 25.68 -30.34 7.91
C GLU A 57 25.39 -31.58 7.06
N TYR A 58 25.51 -31.49 5.73
CA TYR A 58 25.37 -32.64 4.83
C TYR A 58 26.67 -33.43 4.64
N SER A 59 27.80 -32.91 5.11
CA SER A 59 29.11 -33.54 4.97
C SER A 59 29.44 -34.53 6.11
N GLN A 60 28.50 -34.78 7.04
CA GLN A 60 28.67 -35.73 8.16
C GLN A 60 27.86 -37.03 7.99
N SER A 61 27.78 -37.58 6.77
CA SER A 61 27.39 -38.99 6.61
C SER A 61 28.43 -39.89 7.30
N PRO A 62 28.02 -40.92 8.05
CA PRO A 62 28.94 -41.79 8.78
C PRO A 62 29.96 -42.41 7.83
N GLN A 63 31.22 -42.38 8.26
CA GLN A 63 32.37 -42.92 7.56
C GLN A 63 32.16 -44.39 7.23
N SER A 64 31.73 -44.68 6.00
CA SER A 64 31.95 -45.99 5.38
C SER A 64 33.40 -46.02 4.88
N PRO A 65 34.27 -46.89 5.41
CA PRO A 65 35.63 -47.00 4.93
C PRO A 65 35.58 -47.86 3.67
N ASN A 66 35.70 -47.28 2.48
CA ASN A 66 36.09 -48.05 1.30
C ASN A 66 36.71 -47.15 0.21
N LEU A 67 38.02 -47.33 0.07
CA LEU A 67 38.86 -47.33 -1.12
C LEU A 67 38.12 -47.39 -2.48
N LEU A 68 37.47 -46.30 -2.86
CA LEU A 68 37.19 -45.99 -4.24
C LEU A 68 37.90 -44.69 -4.58
N THR A 69 38.91 -44.84 -5.45
CA THR A 69 39.50 -43.80 -6.27
C THR A 69 38.48 -42.70 -6.51
N ARG A 70 38.72 -41.54 -5.89
CA ARG A 70 38.04 -40.28 -6.19
C ARG A 70 38.25 -40.06 -7.67
N THR A 71 37.32 -40.55 -8.49
CA THR A 71 37.24 -40.26 -9.90
C THR A 71 37.04 -38.76 -9.92
N GLU A 72 38.13 -38.04 -10.21
CA GLU A 72 38.08 -36.61 -10.42
C GLU A 72 37.07 -36.39 -11.53
N THR A 73 35.83 -36.05 -11.16
CA THR A 73 34.85 -35.60 -12.13
C THR A 73 35.54 -34.47 -12.86
N PRO A 74 35.73 -34.59 -14.19
CA PRO A 74 36.55 -33.67 -14.93
C PRO A 74 36.04 -32.27 -14.65
N LEU A 75 36.90 -31.44 -14.05
CA LEU A 75 36.60 -30.04 -13.76
C LEU A 75 35.97 -29.45 -15.00
N ASN A 76 34.76 -28.89 -14.83
CA ASN A 76 34.07 -28.27 -15.95
C ASN A 76 34.97 -27.16 -16.53
N SER A 77 34.82 -26.84 -17.82
CA SER A 77 35.70 -25.85 -18.48
C SER A 77 35.69 -24.48 -17.79
N PHE A 78 34.66 -24.18 -16.99
CA PHE A 78 34.56 -22.94 -16.20
C PHE A 78 35.45 -22.95 -14.95
N GLU A 79 35.54 -24.07 -14.22
CA GLU A 79 36.39 -24.27 -13.05
C GLU A 79 37.89 -24.29 -13.40
N ARG A 80 38.22 -24.45 -14.69
CA ARG A 80 39.60 -24.35 -15.19
C ARG A 80 40.03 -22.92 -15.48
N LEU A 81 39.10 -21.96 -15.46
CA LEU A 81 39.45 -20.56 -15.65
C LEU A 81 40.24 -20.05 -14.44
N PRO A 82 41.23 -19.15 -14.65
CA PRO A 82 41.83 -18.39 -13.58
C PRO A 82 40.76 -17.76 -12.66
N CYS A 83 41.07 -17.68 -11.38
CA CYS A 83 40.15 -17.18 -10.36
C CYS A 83 39.67 -15.76 -10.71
N GLU A 84 40.56 -14.93 -11.23
CA GLU A 84 40.30 -13.55 -11.64
C GLU A 84 39.22 -13.47 -12.74
N LEU A 85 39.32 -14.34 -13.76
CA LEU A 85 38.33 -14.41 -14.83
C LEU A 85 36.99 -14.94 -14.33
N THR A 86 37.04 -15.93 -13.44
CA THR A 86 35.84 -16.51 -12.84
C THR A 86 35.09 -15.48 -12.00
N THR A 87 35.79 -14.75 -11.12
CA THR A 87 35.24 -13.66 -10.32
C THR A 87 34.68 -12.56 -11.22
N LEU A 88 35.42 -12.15 -12.25
CA LEU A 88 34.97 -11.12 -13.18
C LEU A 88 33.67 -11.54 -13.87
N ILE A 89 33.61 -12.76 -14.43
CA ILE A 89 32.38 -13.28 -15.05
C ILE A 89 31.21 -13.26 -14.06
N MET A 90 31.43 -13.77 -12.84
CA MET A 90 30.39 -13.80 -11.80
C MET A 90 29.88 -12.40 -11.41
N GLU A 91 30.73 -11.38 -11.43
CA GLU A 91 30.33 -10.00 -11.15
C GLU A 91 29.54 -9.35 -12.29
N TYR A 92 29.74 -9.79 -13.55
CA TYR A 92 29.01 -9.31 -14.71
C TYR A 92 27.65 -10.00 -14.90
N LEU A 93 27.46 -11.20 -14.37
CA LEU A 93 26.18 -11.90 -14.44
C LEU A 93 25.08 -11.11 -13.72
N ASP A 94 23.89 -11.14 -14.30
CA ASP A 94 22.70 -10.70 -13.59
C ASP A 94 22.43 -11.61 -12.38
N ILE A 95 21.73 -11.09 -11.38
CA ILE A 95 21.47 -11.79 -10.13
C ILE A 95 20.74 -13.11 -10.38
N SER A 96 19.82 -13.17 -11.35
CA SER A 96 19.06 -14.39 -11.66
C SER A 96 19.96 -15.49 -12.22
N SER A 97 20.83 -15.15 -13.18
CA SER A 97 21.80 -16.07 -13.76
C SER A 97 22.83 -16.53 -12.74
N LEU A 98 23.31 -15.62 -11.88
CA LEU A 98 24.23 -15.95 -10.79
C LEU A 98 23.62 -16.96 -9.81
N VAL A 99 22.36 -16.75 -9.42
CA VAL A 99 21.62 -17.68 -8.55
C VAL A 99 21.39 -19.02 -9.25
N ALA A 100 20.97 -19.01 -10.52
CA ALA A 100 20.78 -20.25 -11.29
C ALA A 100 22.07 -21.08 -11.38
N MET A 101 23.21 -20.42 -11.65
CA MET A 101 24.53 -21.06 -11.66
C MET A 101 24.92 -21.66 -10.31
N ALA A 102 24.68 -20.94 -9.20
CA ALA A 102 24.94 -21.45 -7.85
C ALA A 102 24.01 -22.60 -7.45
N LEU A 103 22.82 -22.71 -8.04
CA LEU A 103 21.90 -23.81 -7.77
C LEU A 103 22.35 -25.11 -8.45
N VAL A 104 22.88 -25.05 -9.66
CA VAL A 104 23.24 -26.25 -10.46
C VAL A 104 24.63 -26.82 -10.16
N ASN A 105 25.55 -26.03 -9.59
CA ASN A 105 26.92 -26.46 -9.32
C ASN A 105 27.38 -26.06 -7.90
N LEU A 106 27.78 -27.06 -7.10
CA LEU A 106 28.25 -26.88 -5.71
C LEU A 106 29.59 -26.13 -5.61
N GLY A 107 30.52 -26.35 -6.54
CA GLY A 107 31.79 -25.62 -6.62
C GLY A 107 31.57 -24.13 -6.92
N ILE A 108 30.74 -23.84 -7.93
CA ILE A 108 30.33 -22.48 -8.27
C ILE A 108 29.58 -21.83 -7.10
N ARG A 109 28.71 -22.58 -6.40
CA ARG A 109 28.02 -22.06 -5.20
C ARG A 109 29.01 -21.53 -4.16
N LYS A 110 30.08 -22.28 -3.86
CA LYS A 110 31.12 -21.84 -2.93
C LYS A 110 31.79 -20.56 -3.42
N LEU A 111 32.17 -20.49 -4.70
CA LEU A 111 32.75 -19.29 -5.29
C LEU A 111 31.82 -18.07 -5.20
N VAL A 112 30.53 -18.25 -5.48
CA VAL A 112 29.52 -17.20 -5.35
C VAL A 112 29.37 -16.74 -3.90
N GLN A 113 29.38 -17.66 -2.92
CA GLN A 113 29.35 -17.34 -1.50
C GLN A 113 30.61 -16.58 -1.05
N GLU A 114 31.75 -16.81 -1.70
CA GLU A 114 33.00 -16.11 -1.42
C GLU A 114 33.03 -14.67 -1.96
N LEU A 115 32.14 -14.32 -2.90
CA LEU A 115 32.09 -12.97 -3.47
C LEU A 115 31.84 -11.90 -2.38
N PRO A 116 32.65 -10.81 -2.35
CA PRO A 116 32.51 -9.78 -1.33
C PRO A 116 31.11 -9.15 -1.27
N ALA A 117 30.45 -8.99 -2.42
CA ALA A 117 29.09 -8.46 -2.49
C ALA A 117 28.05 -9.44 -1.90
N VAL A 118 28.20 -10.75 -2.14
CA VAL A 118 27.30 -11.78 -1.59
C VAL A 118 27.44 -11.82 -0.06
N LYS A 119 28.66 -11.83 0.47
CA LYS A 119 28.90 -11.77 1.94
C LYS A 119 28.22 -10.56 2.58
N LYS A 120 28.33 -9.38 1.95
CA LYS A 120 27.66 -8.16 2.42
C LYS A 120 26.13 -8.26 2.39
N ILE A 121 25.58 -8.92 1.37
CA ILE A 121 24.13 -9.16 1.26
C ILE A 121 23.66 -10.13 2.35
N GLN A 122 24.38 -11.24 2.55
CA GLN A 122 24.07 -12.23 3.59
C GLN A 122 24.12 -11.62 5.00
N GLN A 123 25.07 -10.71 5.25
CA GLN A 123 25.20 -9.98 6.52
C GLN A 123 24.10 -8.92 6.75
N ASN A 124 23.34 -8.55 5.71
CA ASN A 124 22.32 -7.50 5.78
C ASN A 124 20.94 -8.05 5.41
N VAL A 125 20.10 -8.27 6.42
CA VAL A 125 18.74 -8.83 6.25
C VAL A 125 17.88 -8.07 5.23
N TYR A 126 18.04 -6.75 5.08
CA TYR A 126 17.28 -5.97 4.11
C TYR A 126 17.78 -6.17 2.69
N ALA A 127 19.10 -6.30 2.51
CA ALA A 127 19.70 -6.61 1.21
C ALA A 127 19.32 -8.02 0.77
N ALA A 128 19.44 -9.00 1.66
CA ALA A 128 19.03 -10.38 1.41
C ALA A 128 17.54 -10.46 1.01
N ARG A 129 16.65 -9.83 1.78
CA ARG A 129 15.22 -9.75 1.44
C ARG A 129 14.96 -9.06 0.09
N ALA A 130 15.68 -7.98 -0.21
CA ALA A 130 15.54 -7.28 -1.48
C ALA A 130 15.93 -8.20 -2.67
N VAL A 131 17.07 -8.87 -2.58
CA VAL A 131 17.53 -9.82 -3.61
C VAL A 131 16.54 -10.97 -3.76
N ASN A 132 16.08 -11.57 -2.67
CA ASN A 132 15.08 -12.64 -2.74
C ASN A 132 13.78 -12.18 -3.40
N ARG A 133 13.30 -10.98 -3.07
CA ARG A 133 12.14 -10.38 -3.76
C ARG A 133 12.40 -10.10 -5.23
N MET A 134 13.61 -9.69 -5.61
CA MET A 134 13.98 -9.51 -7.01
C MET A 134 13.98 -10.84 -7.78
N CYS A 135 14.47 -11.92 -7.16
CA CYS A 135 14.41 -13.25 -7.76
C CYS A 135 12.98 -13.76 -7.90
N THR A 136 12.15 -13.66 -6.85
CA THR A 136 10.76 -14.14 -6.90
C THR A 136 9.88 -13.32 -7.83
N SER A 137 10.16 -12.01 -7.95
CA SER A 137 9.46 -11.14 -8.91
C SER A 137 10.06 -11.12 -10.31
N GLY A 138 11.14 -11.87 -10.56
CA GLY A 138 11.79 -11.94 -11.86
C GLY A 138 12.52 -10.66 -12.29
N THR A 139 12.69 -9.66 -11.41
CA THR A 139 13.46 -8.44 -11.72
C THR A 139 14.97 -8.64 -11.60
N ALA A 140 15.41 -9.71 -10.94
CA ALA A 140 16.82 -10.05 -10.76
C ALA A 140 17.58 -10.21 -12.10
N LYS A 141 16.88 -10.59 -13.18
CA LYS A 141 17.46 -10.78 -14.53
C LYS A 141 18.00 -9.49 -15.18
N PHE A 142 17.65 -8.32 -14.62
CA PHE A 142 18.00 -7.02 -15.20
C PHE A 142 19.19 -6.34 -14.52
N PHE A 143 19.70 -6.89 -13.42
CA PHE A 143 20.68 -6.21 -12.58
C PHE A 143 21.78 -7.17 -12.15
N SER A 144 23.04 -6.75 -12.30
CA SER A 144 24.18 -7.43 -11.72
C SER A 144 24.32 -7.14 -10.24
N LEU A 145 25.05 -7.99 -9.53
CA LEU A 145 25.28 -7.83 -8.10
C LEU A 145 26.03 -6.52 -7.75
N PRO A 146 27.09 -6.11 -8.48
CA PRO A 146 27.74 -4.83 -8.24
C PRO A 146 26.79 -3.64 -8.47
N PHE A 147 25.99 -3.68 -9.55
CA PHE A 147 25.03 -2.61 -9.84
C PHE A 147 23.99 -2.48 -8.74
N PHE A 148 23.41 -3.61 -8.31
CA PHE A 148 22.48 -3.65 -7.18
C PHE A 148 23.11 -3.05 -5.94
N MET A 149 24.33 -3.48 -5.57
CA MET A 149 24.98 -3.00 -4.36
C MET A 149 25.26 -1.51 -4.40
N VAL A 150 25.75 -0.96 -5.52
CA VAL A 150 25.97 0.49 -5.68
C VAL A 150 24.67 1.27 -5.46
N LYS A 151 23.55 0.82 -6.05
CA LYS A 151 22.26 1.49 -5.89
C LYS A 151 21.66 1.29 -4.50
N PHE A 152 21.78 0.08 -3.96
CA PHE A 152 21.28 -0.29 -2.65
C PHE A 152 22.03 0.47 -1.56
N THR A 153 23.33 0.69 -1.68
CA THR A 153 24.11 1.45 -0.68
C THR A 153 24.17 2.94 -0.94
N SER A 154 23.57 3.43 -2.03
CA SER A 154 23.49 4.87 -2.27
C SER A 154 22.73 5.54 -1.11
N TRP A 155 23.15 6.75 -0.74
CA TRP A 155 22.44 7.59 0.21
C TRP A 155 21.64 8.71 -0.49
N THR A 156 21.89 8.91 -1.79
CA THR A 156 21.22 9.92 -2.60
C THR A 156 19.96 9.37 -3.23
N CYS A 157 18.93 10.22 -3.31
CA CYS A 157 17.75 9.92 -4.10
C CYS A 157 18.11 9.92 -5.60
N THR A 158 17.75 8.85 -6.31
CA THR A 158 18.03 8.71 -7.74
C THR A 158 17.34 9.77 -8.60
N LEU A 159 16.20 10.32 -8.13
CA LEU A 159 15.41 11.30 -8.87
C LEU A 159 15.85 12.73 -8.57
N CYS A 160 15.73 13.18 -7.32
CA CYS A 160 16.01 14.57 -6.98
C CYS A 160 17.50 14.85 -6.69
N GLN A 161 18.35 13.82 -6.63
CA GLN A 161 19.77 13.90 -6.26
C GLN A 161 20.05 14.57 -4.91
N ARG A 162 19.01 14.88 -4.12
CA ARG A 162 19.15 15.40 -2.77
C ARG A 162 19.77 14.32 -1.90
N ARG A 163 20.66 14.78 -1.03
CA ARG A 163 21.57 13.99 -0.19
C ARG A 163 20.90 13.35 1.02
N GLU A 164 19.58 13.39 1.10
CA GLU A 164 18.88 13.16 2.35
C GLU A 164 17.75 12.14 2.20
N PHE A 165 17.86 11.07 2.99
CA PHE A 165 16.76 10.16 3.35
C PHE A 165 16.13 9.37 2.20
N ALA A 166 16.95 8.73 1.37
CA ALA A 166 16.49 7.76 0.39
C ALA A 166 16.05 6.44 1.06
N VAL A 167 14.92 6.43 1.77
CA VAL A 167 14.44 5.29 2.58
C VAL A 167 13.66 4.25 1.78
N VAL A 168 13.31 4.54 0.53
CA VAL A 168 12.57 3.60 -0.33
C VAL A 168 13.48 3.07 -1.41
N PHE A 169 13.47 1.76 -1.63
CA PHE A 169 14.20 1.13 -2.72
C PHE A 169 13.22 0.39 -3.64
N CYS A 170 13.21 0.79 -4.90
CA CYS A 170 12.37 0.25 -5.96
C CYS A 170 13.06 -0.95 -6.60
N LEU A 171 12.45 -2.13 -6.45
CA LEU A 171 12.98 -3.39 -6.98
C LEU A 171 12.76 -3.53 -8.50
N LEU A 172 11.75 -2.84 -9.06
CA LEU A 172 11.50 -2.83 -10.50
C LEU A 172 12.63 -2.16 -11.30
N SER A 173 13.15 -1.05 -10.77
CA SER A 173 14.13 -0.22 -11.48
C SER A 173 15.50 -0.18 -10.82
N CYS A 174 15.67 -0.89 -9.70
CA CYS A 174 16.86 -0.86 -8.85
C CYS A 174 17.26 0.59 -8.49
N ARG A 175 16.28 1.38 -8.02
CA ARG A 175 16.46 2.80 -7.69
C ARG A 175 16.17 3.08 -6.24
N ARG A 176 17.01 3.91 -5.62
CA ARG A 176 16.79 4.40 -4.27
C ARG A 176 16.17 5.80 -4.30
N LEU A 177 15.19 6.04 -3.43
CA LEU A 177 14.29 7.19 -3.52
C LEU A 177 14.02 7.76 -2.13
N CYS A 178 13.99 9.09 -2.04
CA CYS A 178 13.50 9.76 -0.86
C CYS A 178 11.98 9.65 -0.77
N ARG A 179 11.46 9.84 0.44
CA ARG A 179 10.03 9.70 0.70
C ARG A 179 9.18 10.72 -0.04
N SER A 180 9.67 11.93 -0.23
CA SER A 180 9.01 12.95 -1.05
C SER A 180 8.93 12.52 -2.51
N CYS A 181 10.03 12.03 -3.11
CA CYS A 181 10.01 11.52 -4.49
C CYS A 181 9.14 10.26 -4.65
N TYR A 182 8.99 9.46 -3.59
CA TYR A 182 8.06 8.33 -3.56
C TYR A 182 6.59 8.77 -3.39
N GLY A 183 6.34 9.85 -2.65
CA GLY A 183 5.02 10.39 -2.33
C GLY A 183 4.40 11.24 -3.44
N LEU A 184 5.22 12.02 -4.15
CA LEU A 184 4.85 12.69 -5.39
C LEU A 184 4.44 11.60 -6.38
N SER A 185 3.22 11.71 -6.93
CA SER A 185 2.56 10.78 -7.87
C SER A 185 3.33 10.49 -9.17
N ASN A 186 4.58 10.95 -9.26
CA ASN A 186 5.57 10.74 -10.31
C ASN A 186 6.22 9.37 -10.25
N PHE A 187 5.83 8.52 -9.31
CA PHE A 187 6.62 7.36 -8.97
C PHE A 187 6.00 6.03 -9.40
N CYS A 188 6.48 5.55 -10.55
CA CYS A 188 6.44 4.16 -11.05
C CYS A 188 5.39 3.24 -10.43
N PRO A 189 4.08 3.58 -10.47
CA PRO A 189 3.10 2.56 -10.14
C PRO A 189 3.32 1.39 -11.11
N PRO A 190 3.33 0.14 -10.61
CA PRO A 190 3.33 -1.01 -11.51
C PRO A 190 2.03 -0.99 -12.30
N LEU A 191 2.12 -1.00 -13.62
CA LEU A 191 1.00 -1.20 -14.52
C LEU A 191 0.89 -2.68 -14.82
N PRO A 192 -0.31 -3.29 -14.75
CA PRO A 192 -0.55 -4.58 -15.38
C PRO A 192 -0.13 -4.53 -16.85
N VAL A 193 0.54 -5.57 -17.34
CA VAL A 193 1.02 -5.62 -18.74
C VAL A 193 -0.13 -5.45 -19.72
N THR A 194 -1.31 -6.02 -19.45
CA THR A 194 -2.52 -5.83 -20.27
C THR A 194 -2.88 -4.35 -20.44
N MET A 195 -2.90 -3.60 -19.35
CA MET A 195 -3.12 -2.16 -19.39
C MET A 195 -2.00 -1.43 -20.14
N ALA A 196 -0.74 -1.83 -19.98
CA ALA A 196 0.37 -1.21 -20.70
C ALA A 196 0.29 -1.45 -22.22
N MET A 197 -0.14 -2.65 -22.64
CA MET A 197 -0.37 -2.99 -24.05
C MET A 197 -1.49 -2.13 -24.64
N GLU A 198 -2.62 -1.99 -23.95
CA GLU A 198 -3.75 -1.17 -24.42
C GLU A 198 -3.42 0.33 -24.39
N CYS A 199 -2.90 0.83 -23.26
CA CYS A 199 -2.66 2.25 -23.02
C CYS A 199 -1.51 2.82 -23.84
N PHE A 200 -0.46 2.03 -24.10
CA PHE A 200 0.72 2.46 -24.84
C PHE A 200 0.89 1.77 -26.19
N GLN A 201 -0.06 0.92 -26.61
CA GLN A 201 0.00 0.14 -27.86
C GLN A 201 1.32 -0.63 -28.01
N LEU A 202 1.74 -1.27 -26.92
CA LEU A 202 2.99 -2.02 -26.84
C LEU A 202 2.75 -3.50 -27.01
N ASP A 203 3.74 -4.19 -27.56
CA ASP A 203 3.70 -5.65 -27.66
C ASP A 203 4.16 -6.28 -26.35
N HIS A 204 3.61 -7.46 -26.05
CA HIS A 204 3.92 -8.19 -24.81
C HIS A 204 5.43 -8.48 -24.69
N GLU A 205 6.07 -8.86 -25.79
CA GLU A 205 7.51 -9.15 -25.83
C GLU A 205 8.36 -7.91 -25.53
N GLU A 206 8.00 -6.75 -26.12
CA GLU A 206 8.69 -5.48 -25.86
C GLU A 206 8.69 -5.13 -24.37
N ILE A 207 7.58 -5.42 -23.69
CA ILE A 207 7.43 -5.15 -22.25
C ILE A 207 8.20 -6.17 -21.42
N THR A 208 8.03 -7.47 -21.68
CA THR A 208 8.52 -8.55 -20.81
C THR A 208 10.04 -8.63 -20.72
N TYR A 209 10.75 -8.22 -21.77
CA TYR A 209 12.21 -8.16 -21.81
C TYR A 209 12.79 -6.81 -21.39
N SER A 210 11.96 -5.83 -21.03
CA SER A 210 12.42 -4.50 -20.64
C SER A 210 12.76 -4.38 -19.15
N ILE A 211 13.79 -3.58 -18.83
CA ILE A 211 14.09 -3.20 -17.45
C ILE A 211 12.90 -2.44 -16.86
N GLY A 212 12.36 -2.95 -15.76
CA GLY A 212 11.17 -2.40 -15.13
C GLY A 212 9.93 -3.28 -15.27
N SER A 213 10.02 -4.44 -15.92
CA SER A 213 9.01 -5.50 -15.86
C SER A 213 9.22 -6.43 -14.67
N ALA A 214 8.16 -7.06 -14.17
CA ALA A 214 8.18 -8.04 -13.10
C ALA A 214 6.98 -8.98 -13.13
N LEU A 215 7.11 -10.12 -12.47
CA LEU A 215 6.01 -10.99 -12.06
C LEU A 215 5.63 -10.65 -10.62
N MET A 216 4.51 -9.96 -10.41
CA MET A 216 4.08 -9.59 -9.07
C MET A 216 3.20 -10.70 -8.45
N PRO A 217 3.61 -11.34 -7.35
CA PRO A 217 2.73 -12.27 -6.64
C PRO A 217 1.60 -11.49 -5.95
N ILE A 218 0.34 -11.90 -6.10
CA ILE A 218 -0.77 -11.28 -5.37
C ILE A 218 -0.89 -11.94 -3.99
N PRO A 219 -0.57 -11.24 -2.88
CA PRO A 219 -0.69 -11.81 -1.55
C PRO A 219 -2.17 -12.09 -1.23
N PRO A 220 -2.48 -13.13 -0.45
CA PRO A 220 -3.86 -13.47 -0.12
C PRO A 220 -4.59 -12.35 0.60
N SER A 221 -3.89 -11.54 1.40
CA SER A 221 -4.45 -10.35 2.05
C SER A 221 -4.85 -9.22 1.08
N ALA A 222 -4.33 -9.24 -0.15
CA ALA A 222 -4.70 -8.29 -1.20
C ALA A 222 -5.82 -8.80 -2.11
N GLN A 223 -6.11 -10.10 -2.08
CA GLN A 223 -7.27 -10.65 -2.76
C GLN A 223 -8.49 -10.20 -1.98
N ARG A 224 -9.36 -9.41 -2.62
CA ARG A 224 -10.72 -9.24 -2.07
C ARG A 224 -11.35 -10.62 -1.96
N GLU A 225 -12.18 -10.83 -0.93
CA GLU A 225 -13.07 -11.99 -0.89
C GLU A 225 -13.73 -12.08 -2.26
N SER A 226 -13.36 -13.09 -3.04
CA SER A 226 -14.03 -13.30 -4.33
C SER A 226 -15.51 -13.46 -4.03
N CYS A 227 -16.37 -13.05 -4.96
CA CYS A 227 -17.83 -13.14 -4.83
C CYS A 227 -18.33 -14.55 -4.43
N CYS A 228 -17.46 -15.57 -4.51
CA CYS A 228 -17.74 -16.96 -4.22
C CYS A 228 -17.34 -17.41 -2.80
N GLY A 229 -16.72 -16.57 -1.95
CA GLY A 229 -16.34 -16.92 -0.56
C GLY A 229 -15.31 -18.06 -0.41
N GLN A 230 -14.85 -18.66 -1.50
CA GLN A 230 -13.86 -19.72 -1.48
C GLN A 230 -12.45 -19.12 -1.45
N LEU A 231 -11.78 -19.27 -0.31
CA LEU A 231 -10.34 -19.11 -0.21
C LEU A 231 -9.69 -20.10 -1.18
N ARG A 232 -8.97 -19.58 -2.19
CA ARG A 232 -8.18 -20.42 -3.09
C ARG A 232 -7.14 -21.19 -2.29
N ARG A 233 -6.83 -22.42 -2.71
CA ARG A 233 -5.86 -23.29 -2.03
C ARG A 233 -4.53 -22.54 -1.82
N PRO A 234 -3.92 -22.63 -0.62
CA PRO A 234 -2.59 -22.09 -0.36
C PRO A 234 -1.59 -22.58 -1.41
N GLY A 235 -0.80 -21.68 -1.99
CA GLY A 235 0.25 -22.01 -2.98
C GLY A 235 -0.07 -21.66 -4.44
N TRP A 236 -1.33 -21.39 -4.78
CA TRP A 236 -1.73 -20.90 -6.11
C TRP A 236 -2.08 -19.40 -6.05
N TYR A 237 -1.07 -18.57 -5.78
CA TYR A 237 -1.24 -17.13 -5.88
C TYR A 237 -1.15 -16.71 -7.35
N PRO A 238 -2.19 -16.07 -7.92
CA PRO A 238 -2.09 -15.53 -9.26
C PRO A 238 -0.92 -14.53 -9.28
N ARG A 239 -0.03 -14.70 -10.25
CA ARG A 239 1.02 -13.75 -10.57
C ARG A 239 0.49 -12.83 -11.65
N VAL A 240 0.69 -11.53 -11.49
CA VAL A 240 0.36 -10.53 -12.49
C VAL A 240 1.65 -10.00 -13.06
N GLU A 241 1.82 -10.10 -14.36
CA GLU A 241 2.89 -9.41 -15.05
C GLU A 241 2.64 -7.91 -14.98
N VAL A 242 3.67 -7.18 -14.55
CA VAL A 242 3.62 -5.74 -14.41
C VAL A 242 4.82 -5.09 -15.05
N VAL A 243 4.67 -3.83 -15.41
CA VAL A 243 5.74 -2.96 -15.88
C VAL A 243 5.65 -1.61 -15.20
N SER A 244 6.79 -0.99 -14.85
CA SER A 244 6.78 0.37 -14.35
C SER A 244 6.30 1.34 -15.43
N ILE A 245 5.47 2.32 -15.07
CA ILE A 245 5.01 3.32 -16.05
C ILE A 245 6.14 4.01 -16.81
N THR A 246 7.25 4.27 -16.12
CA THR A 246 8.42 4.91 -16.74
C THR A 246 9.06 3.99 -17.79
N ALA A 247 9.08 2.68 -17.55
CA ALA A 247 9.59 1.72 -18.53
C ALA A 247 8.65 1.62 -19.74
N ALA A 248 7.35 1.41 -19.52
CA ALA A 248 6.35 1.36 -20.59
C ALA A 248 6.40 2.63 -21.47
N SER A 249 6.42 3.80 -20.83
CA SER A 249 6.48 5.08 -21.55
C SER A 249 7.78 5.24 -22.34
N LYS A 250 8.91 4.71 -21.85
CA LYS A 250 10.19 4.73 -22.58
C LYS A 250 10.17 3.84 -23.81
N ILE A 251 9.58 2.65 -23.68
CA ILE A 251 9.42 1.71 -24.79
C ILE A 251 8.54 2.36 -25.86
N ALA A 252 7.38 2.91 -25.46
CA ALA A 252 6.48 3.61 -26.36
C ALA A 252 7.18 4.78 -27.07
N ARG A 253 7.94 5.59 -26.32
CA ARG A 253 8.74 6.69 -26.90
C ARG A 253 9.72 6.20 -27.96
N SER A 254 10.40 5.08 -27.70
CA SER A 254 11.33 4.46 -28.64
C SER A 254 10.61 3.89 -29.87
N LYS A 255 9.49 3.19 -29.66
CA LYS A 255 8.68 2.54 -30.70
C LYS A 255 8.12 3.54 -31.71
N TYR A 256 7.58 4.65 -31.21
CA TYR A 256 6.95 5.67 -32.05
C TYR A 256 7.90 6.80 -32.48
N ASN A 257 9.22 6.62 -32.25
CA ASN A 257 10.27 7.62 -32.55
C ASN A 257 9.86 9.04 -32.12
N ILE A 258 9.36 9.16 -30.90
CA ILE A 258 8.82 10.41 -30.38
C ILE A 258 9.99 11.35 -30.05
N GLY A 259 10.35 12.15 -31.05
CA GLY A 259 11.42 13.14 -31.02
C GLY A 259 11.08 14.32 -30.13
N GLY A 260 11.25 14.17 -28.82
CA GLY A 260 11.13 15.25 -27.84
C GLY A 260 9.70 15.68 -27.50
N ASP A 261 8.74 15.41 -28.37
CA ASP A 261 7.35 15.86 -28.21
C ASP A 261 6.48 14.82 -27.48
N LEU A 262 6.18 15.05 -26.20
CA LEU A 262 5.37 14.13 -25.38
C LEU A 262 3.88 14.08 -25.80
N ASP A 263 3.49 14.86 -26.80
CA ASP A 263 2.10 14.98 -27.27
C ASP A 263 1.53 13.63 -27.74
N TYR A 264 2.32 12.79 -28.40
CA TYR A 264 1.82 11.48 -28.85
C TYR A 264 1.52 10.52 -27.69
N LEU A 265 2.31 10.55 -26.61
CA LEU A 265 1.98 9.79 -25.40
C LEU A 265 0.67 10.30 -24.76
N HIS A 266 0.42 11.61 -24.82
CA HIS A 266 -0.83 12.18 -24.34
C HIS A 266 -2.02 11.70 -25.16
N VAL A 267 -1.88 11.59 -26.49
CA VAL A 267 -2.91 11.02 -27.38
C VAL A 267 -3.22 9.57 -27.01
N LEU A 268 -2.20 8.73 -26.83
CA LEU A 268 -2.37 7.32 -26.46
C LEU A 268 -3.11 7.17 -25.12
N VAL A 269 -2.63 7.87 -24.09
CA VAL A 269 -3.26 7.83 -22.76
C VAL A 269 -4.70 8.38 -22.81
N SER A 270 -4.93 9.48 -23.52
CA SER A 270 -6.27 10.07 -23.64
C SER A 270 -7.25 9.16 -24.38
N ALA A 271 -6.78 8.45 -25.41
CA ALA A 271 -7.59 7.46 -26.13
C ALA A 271 -8.00 6.31 -25.19
N TYR A 272 -7.04 5.77 -24.44
CA TYR A 272 -7.32 4.73 -23.44
C TYR A 272 -8.32 5.20 -22.37
N LEU A 273 -8.12 6.40 -21.81
CA LEU A 273 -9.03 6.93 -20.78
C LEU A 273 -10.47 7.10 -21.31
N ARG A 274 -10.62 7.54 -22.57
CA ARG A 274 -11.92 7.69 -23.23
C ARG A 274 -12.58 6.34 -23.46
N GLU A 275 -11.84 5.35 -23.96
CA GLU A 275 -12.35 3.99 -24.23
C GLU A 275 -12.87 3.31 -22.95
N HIS A 276 -12.19 3.54 -21.82
CA HIS A 276 -12.56 2.97 -20.53
C HIS A 276 -13.51 3.84 -19.70
N ASN A 277 -14.05 4.93 -20.27
CA ASN A 277 -14.94 5.89 -19.60
C ASN A 277 -14.39 6.44 -18.26
N ILE A 278 -13.09 6.73 -18.23
CA ILE A 278 -12.42 7.29 -17.06
C ILE A 278 -12.39 8.80 -17.21
N ASP A 279 -13.22 9.49 -16.43
CA ASP A 279 -13.27 10.96 -16.41
C ASP A 279 -11.99 11.52 -15.76
N PRO A 280 -11.13 12.25 -16.51
CA PRO A 280 -9.96 12.88 -15.93
C PRO A 280 -10.42 14.07 -15.07
N ASP A 281 -10.46 13.89 -13.75
CA ASP A 281 -10.65 15.02 -12.83
C ASP A 281 -9.42 15.94 -12.92
N PRO A 282 -9.54 17.15 -13.52
CA PRO A 282 -8.41 18.06 -13.68
C PRO A 282 -7.93 18.63 -12.33
N ASN A 283 -8.74 18.52 -11.29
CA ASN A 283 -8.42 18.94 -9.92
C ASN A 283 -7.81 17.81 -9.09
N SER A 284 -7.62 16.62 -9.67
CA SER A 284 -6.88 15.54 -9.03
C SER A 284 -5.44 16.02 -8.75
N LEU A 285 -5.17 16.32 -7.48
CA LEU A 285 -3.83 16.68 -6.99
C LEU A 285 -2.79 15.55 -7.19
N ARG A 286 -3.21 14.37 -7.68
CA ARG A 286 -2.43 13.13 -7.75
C ARG A 286 -2.43 12.53 -9.14
N ASP A 287 -1.99 13.29 -10.12
CA ASP A 287 -1.75 12.75 -11.46
C ASP A 287 -0.32 12.28 -11.64
N ILE A 288 -0.16 11.36 -12.59
CA ILE A 288 1.14 10.84 -12.94
C ILE A 288 1.85 11.88 -13.80
N GLN A 289 3.06 12.26 -13.38
CA GLN A 289 3.93 13.09 -14.20
C GLN A 289 5.03 12.24 -14.82
N LEU A 290 5.17 12.32 -16.14
CA LEU A 290 6.25 11.71 -16.89
C LEU A 290 7.01 12.80 -17.61
N TRP A 291 8.31 12.95 -17.29
CA TRP A 291 9.20 13.96 -17.90
C TRP A 291 8.68 15.40 -17.89
N GLY A 292 7.95 15.79 -16.85
CA GLY A 292 7.40 17.14 -16.72
C GLY A 292 5.93 17.24 -17.18
N THR A 293 5.47 16.34 -18.04
CA THR A 293 4.07 16.31 -18.52
C THR A 293 3.17 15.56 -17.55
N ARG A 294 2.01 16.14 -17.24
CA ARG A 294 0.97 15.53 -16.40
C ARG A 294 0.00 14.73 -17.25
N PHE A 295 -0.45 13.60 -16.72
CA PHE A 295 -1.44 12.72 -17.35
C PHE A 295 -2.67 12.58 -16.43
N PRO A 296 -3.65 13.49 -16.54
CA PRO A 296 -4.87 13.47 -15.74
C PRO A 296 -5.64 12.16 -15.88
N GLY A 297 -6.11 11.61 -14.75
CA GLY A 297 -6.90 10.38 -14.74
C GLY A 297 -6.10 9.08 -14.89
N LEU A 298 -4.84 9.11 -15.32
CA LEU A 298 -4.03 7.90 -15.51
C LEU A 298 -3.79 7.14 -14.20
N LEU A 299 -3.61 7.84 -13.07
CA LEU A 299 -3.50 7.17 -11.77
C LEU A 299 -4.82 6.45 -11.41
N GLN A 300 -5.96 7.07 -11.70
CA GLN A 300 -7.26 6.47 -11.47
C GLN A 300 -7.45 5.23 -12.36
N ALA A 301 -7.03 5.31 -13.62
CA ALA A 301 -7.03 4.17 -14.54
C ALA A 301 -6.22 2.98 -14.03
N ILE A 302 -5.01 3.24 -13.53
CA ILE A 302 -4.17 2.19 -12.92
C ILE A 302 -4.90 1.56 -11.73
N ARG A 303 -5.48 2.38 -10.84
CA ARG A 303 -6.23 1.88 -9.68
C ARG A 303 -7.44 1.05 -10.08
N THR A 304 -8.17 1.46 -11.11
CA THR A 304 -9.30 0.73 -11.67
C THR A 304 -8.86 -0.61 -12.24
N SER A 305 -7.83 -0.62 -13.09
CA SER A 305 -7.26 -1.85 -13.67
C SER A 305 -6.87 -2.86 -12.60
N TRP A 306 -6.21 -2.41 -11.54
CA TRP A 306 -5.87 -3.26 -10.41
C TRP A 306 -7.08 -3.76 -9.61
N SER A 307 -8.10 -2.91 -9.45
CA SER A 307 -9.34 -3.29 -8.78
C SER A 307 -10.11 -4.35 -9.57
N LEU A 308 -10.07 -4.29 -10.91
CA LEU A 308 -10.64 -5.31 -11.80
C LEU A 308 -9.90 -6.65 -11.66
N LEU A 309 -8.60 -6.63 -11.39
CA LEU A 309 -7.82 -7.83 -11.04
C LEU A 309 -8.07 -8.34 -9.61
N GLY A 310 -8.99 -7.71 -8.86
CA GLY A 310 -9.32 -8.08 -7.48
C GLY A 310 -8.23 -7.72 -6.47
N VAL A 311 -7.29 -6.84 -6.83
CA VAL A 311 -6.14 -6.44 -6.01
C VAL A 311 -6.37 -5.05 -5.43
N ASN A 312 -6.14 -4.88 -4.12
CA ASN A 312 -6.15 -3.56 -3.52
C ASN A 312 -5.00 -2.68 -4.08
N PRO A 313 -5.28 -1.54 -4.72
CA PRO A 313 -4.27 -0.67 -5.33
C PRO A 313 -3.24 -0.13 -4.34
N ASN A 314 -3.54 -0.11 -3.04
CA ASN A 314 -2.61 0.36 -2.02
C ASN A 314 -1.58 -0.70 -1.59
N ILE A 315 -1.78 -1.99 -1.90
CA ILE A 315 -0.89 -3.07 -1.46
C ILE A 315 0.27 -3.31 -2.45
N GLN A 316 0.08 -2.99 -3.73
CA GLN A 316 1.08 -3.16 -4.79
C GLN A 316 2.41 -2.47 -4.49
N SER A 317 2.34 -1.31 -3.84
CA SER A 317 3.52 -0.52 -3.50
C SER A 317 4.38 -1.13 -2.39
N ASN A 318 4.01 -2.27 -1.80
CA ASN A 318 4.81 -2.89 -0.75
C ASN A 318 5.59 -4.13 -1.23
N LEU A 319 5.24 -4.69 -2.39
CA LEU A 319 5.86 -5.92 -2.91
C LEU A 319 7.10 -5.61 -3.76
N LEU A 320 6.99 -4.60 -4.61
CA LEU A 320 8.05 -4.18 -5.54
C LEU A 320 8.90 -3.04 -4.97
N PHE A 321 8.72 -2.78 -3.68
CA PHE A 321 9.45 -1.79 -2.91
C PHE A 321 9.89 -2.41 -1.61
N THR A 322 11.05 -1.98 -1.14
CA THR A 322 11.48 -2.26 0.21
C THR A 322 11.80 -0.95 0.91
N THR A 323 11.31 -0.82 2.13
CA THR A 323 11.74 0.27 3.00
C THR A 323 13.09 -0.13 3.56
N LEU A 324 14.09 0.68 3.27
CA LEU A 324 15.43 0.48 3.78
C LEU A 324 15.61 1.28 5.06
N PRO A 325 16.33 0.72 6.04
CA PRO A 325 16.85 1.51 7.14
C PRO A 325 17.74 2.65 6.65
N TYR A 326 17.94 3.64 7.53
CA TYR A 326 18.75 4.81 7.21
C TYR A 326 20.20 4.40 7.04
N LEU A 327 20.78 4.80 5.91
CA LEU A 327 22.20 4.75 5.67
C LEU A 327 22.82 6.06 6.13
N HIS A 328 23.75 5.97 7.08
CA HIS A 328 24.49 7.12 7.54
C HIS A 328 25.52 7.52 6.48
N PRO A 329 25.54 8.77 5.98
CA PRO A 329 26.42 9.17 4.88
C PRO A 329 27.92 9.13 5.23
N ARG A 330 28.26 9.19 6.53
CA ARG A 330 29.65 9.19 7.03
C ARG A 330 30.13 7.84 7.61
N LYS A 331 29.24 6.86 7.79
CA LYS A 331 29.63 5.53 8.30
C LYS A 331 29.54 4.53 7.16
N THR A 332 30.20 3.39 7.31
CA THR A 332 30.23 2.32 6.30
C THR A 332 28.84 2.10 5.66
N PRO A 333 28.74 1.94 4.33
CA PRO A 333 27.49 1.98 3.54
C PRO A 333 26.40 0.96 3.91
N LEU A 334 26.63 0.14 4.94
CA LEU A 334 25.73 -0.89 5.44
C LEU A 334 25.47 -0.79 6.94
N LYS A 335 26.00 0.23 7.63
CA LYS A 335 25.66 0.47 9.04
C LYS A 335 24.29 1.12 9.13
N ILE A 336 23.31 0.26 9.33
CA ILE A 336 21.91 0.56 9.51
C ILE A 336 21.74 1.28 10.85
N GLU A 337 21.42 2.56 10.82
CA GLU A 337 20.84 3.23 11.99
C GLU A 337 19.32 3.21 11.81
N SER A 338 18.61 2.57 12.74
CA SER A 338 17.18 2.80 12.91
C SER A 338 17.03 4.25 13.35
N GLY A 339 16.78 5.14 12.39
CA GLY A 339 16.71 6.56 12.64
C GLY A 339 15.74 6.89 13.78
N ILE A 340 16.05 7.94 14.52
CA ILE A 340 15.39 8.31 15.76
C ILE A 340 14.30 9.33 15.46
N TRP A 341 13.11 9.07 15.98
CA TRP A 341 11.96 9.95 15.84
C TRP A 341 11.91 10.94 17.00
N CYS A 342 11.80 12.22 16.67
CA CYS A 342 11.50 13.22 17.67
C CYS A 342 10.02 13.10 18.10
N VAL A 343 9.74 13.15 19.41
CA VAL A 343 8.38 12.99 19.94
C VAL A 343 7.43 14.05 19.35
N GLY A 344 7.94 15.27 19.13
CA GLY A 344 7.21 16.34 18.45
C GLY A 344 6.87 16.01 16.99
N CYS A 345 7.89 15.68 16.18
CA CYS A 345 7.67 15.33 14.78
C CYS A 345 6.81 14.08 14.58
N HIS A 346 6.91 13.09 15.47
CA HIS A 346 6.05 11.91 15.44
C HIS A 346 4.58 12.28 15.70
N ARG A 347 4.34 13.18 16.66
CA ARG A 347 3.00 13.72 16.93
C ARG A 347 2.47 14.51 15.73
N ASP A 348 3.25 15.44 15.19
CA ASP A 348 2.83 16.26 14.06
C ASP A 348 2.54 15.40 12.83
N LEU A 349 3.35 14.37 12.57
CA LEU A 349 3.07 13.40 11.52
C LEU A 349 1.73 12.70 11.76
N ALA A 350 1.47 12.20 12.96
CA ALA A 350 0.22 11.50 13.28
C ALA A 350 -1.01 12.41 13.14
N VAL A 351 -0.91 13.65 13.61
CA VAL A 351 -1.97 14.67 13.47
C VAL A 351 -2.21 15.02 12.00
N ASN A 352 -1.14 15.27 11.25
CA ASN A 352 -1.24 15.56 9.81
C ASN A 352 -1.78 14.36 9.02
N CYS A 353 -1.42 13.12 9.39
CA CYS A 353 -1.97 11.89 8.80
C CYS A 353 -3.48 11.75 9.06
N ALA A 354 -3.96 12.14 10.24
CA ALA A 354 -5.38 12.09 10.57
C ALA A 354 -6.17 13.16 9.78
N LEU A 355 -5.61 14.37 9.69
CA LEU A 355 -6.21 15.52 9.01
C LEU A 355 -6.20 15.42 7.49
N ASN A 356 -5.07 14.99 6.96
CA ASN A 356 -4.81 14.92 5.54
C ASN A 356 -4.03 13.64 5.27
N PRO A 357 -4.70 12.47 5.30
CA PRO A 357 -4.07 11.19 4.98
C PRO A 357 -3.45 11.19 3.57
N VAL A 358 -3.86 12.15 2.75
CA VAL A 358 -3.38 12.37 1.40
C VAL A 358 -2.03 13.14 1.39
N GLY A 359 -1.86 14.18 2.21
CA GLY A 359 -0.66 15.02 2.28
C GLY A 359 0.42 14.56 3.26
N ALA A 360 0.10 13.71 4.23
CA ALA A 360 1.04 13.35 5.29
C ALA A 360 2.21 12.44 4.87
N ARG A 361 2.26 11.99 3.61
CA ARG A 361 3.34 11.12 3.11
C ARG A 361 4.69 11.83 3.02
N ASP A 362 4.71 13.13 2.74
CA ASP A 362 5.94 13.93 2.60
C ASP A 362 6.67 14.16 3.93
N TYR A 363 5.95 14.11 5.05
CA TYR A 363 6.51 14.35 6.38
C TYR A 363 7.37 13.19 6.91
N GLY A 364 7.20 11.97 6.40
CA GLY A 364 7.97 10.82 6.88
C GLY A 364 9.46 10.87 6.53
N GLY A 365 9.87 11.78 5.63
CA GLY A 365 11.29 12.07 5.37
C GLY A 365 11.89 13.04 6.39
N HIS A 366 11.07 13.91 6.99
CA HIS A 366 11.50 14.98 7.89
C HIS A 366 11.51 14.60 9.38
N ALA A 367 10.81 13.53 9.76
CA ALA A 367 10.59 13.17 11.17
C ALA A 367 11.65 12.24 11.78
N VAL A 368 12.63 11.81 10.98
CA VAL A 368 13.56 10.76 11.39
C VAL A 368 14.99 11.23 11.23
N HIS A 369 15.71 11.29 12.35
CA HIS A 369 17.04 11.84 12.43
C HIS A 369 18.05 10.73 12.74
N VAL A 370 19.23 10.79 12.12
CA VAL A 370 20.37 9.99 12.57
C VAL A 370 20.80 10.43 13.97
N ARG A 371 21.47 9.55 14.73
CA ARG A 371 21.80 9.81 16.15
C ARG A 371 22.58 11.11 16.35
N GLU A 372 23.43 11.48 15.39
CA GLU A 372 24.26 12.69 15.42
C GLU A 372 23.47 13.99 15.17
N ALA A 373 22.43 13.93 14.32
CA ALA A 373 21.57 15.09 14.02
C ALA A 373 20.43 15.25 15.04
N PHE A 374 20.13 14.20 15.79
CA PHE A 374 18.99 14.18 16.71
C PHE A 374 19.06 15.24 17.82
N PRO A 375 20.20 15.49 18.51
CA PRO A 375 20.26 16.53 19.54
C PRO A 375 19.95 17.94 19.00
N ASN A 376 20.53 18.30 17.84
CA ASN A 376 20.31 19.59 17.20
C ASN A 376 18.86 19.76 16.70
N HIS A 377 18.24 18.68 16.26
CA HIS A 377 16.83 18.71 15.90
C HIS A 377 15.94 18.85 17.14
N VAL A 378 16.19 18.09 18.20
CA VAL A 378 15.36 18.16 19.43
C VAL A 378 15.43 19.55 20.05
N SER A 379 16.58 20.24 19.98
CA SER A 379 16.72 21.61 20.48
C SER A 379 15.98 22.66 19.63
N THR A 380 15.63 22.35 18.38
CA THR A 380 14.93 23.27 17.46
C THR A 380 13.48 22.87 17.18
N CYS A 381 13.07 21.65 17.55
CA CYS A 381 11.73 21.13 17.31
C CYS A 381 10.69 21.80 18.21
N HIS A 382 9.91 22.74 17.65
CA HIS A 382 8.87 23.47 18.38
C HIS A 382 7.90 22.55 19.13
N THR A 383 7.32 21.57 18.45
CA THR A 383 6.35 20.63 19.06
C THR A 383 6.98 19.80 20.18
N ALA A 384 8.25 19.41 20.07
CA ALA A 384 8.92 18.70 21.15
C ALA A 384 9.10 19.57 22.39
N HIS A 385 9.41 20.87 22.22
CA HIS A 385 9.44 21.84 23.32
C HIS A 385 8.06 22.06 23.93
N GLN A 386 7.02 22.19 23.10
CA GLN A 386 5.64 22.31 23.59
C GLN A 386 5.22 21.07 24.41
N ILE A 387 5.62 19.87 23.99
CA ILE A 387 5.40 18.63 24.76
C ILE A 387 6.20 18.65 26.07
N LYS A 388 7.47 19.08 26.03
CA LYS A 388 8.33 19.19 27.22
C LYS A 388 7.76 20.17 28.25
N ASN A 389 7.17 21.27 27.79
CA ASN A 389 6.54 22.29 28.63
C ASN A 389 5.13 21.89 29.12
N GLY A 390 4.66 20.68 28.79
CA GLY A 390 3.32 20.21 29.15
C GLY A 390 2.19 20.90 28.39
N ILE A 391 2.51 21.72 27.39
CA ILE A 391 1.54 22.42 26.55
C ILE A 391 0.87 21.42 25.62
N PHE A 392 1.59 20.45 25.05
CA PHE A 392 1.02 19.35 24.26
C PHE A 392 1.19 17.99 24.94
N LEU A 393 0.25 17.06 24.70
CA LEU A 393 0.40 15.66 25.13
C LEU A 393 1.32 14.90 24.19
N ARG A 394 1.97 13.86 24.71
CA ARG A 394 2.62 12.86 23.87
C ARG A 394 1.56 12.06 23.13
N LEU A 395 1.85 11.62 21.91
CA LEU A 395 0.93 10.78 21.14
C LEU A 395 0.51 9.50 21.90
N SER A 396 1.42 8.91 22.69
CA SER A 396 1.12 7.76 23.54
C SER A 396 0.08 8.07 24.63
N GLU A 397 0.05 9.29 25.15
CA GLU A 397 -0.92 9.72 26.16
C GLU A 397 -2.27 10.01 25.51
N GLU A 398 -2.27 10.66 24.35
CA GLU A 398 -3.48 10.84 23.53
C GLU A 398 -4.12 9.49 23.19
N HIS A 399 -3.32 8.49 22.78
CA HIS A 399 -3.79 7.13 22.53
C HIS A 399 -4.35 6.44 23.78
N LYS A 400 -3.71 6.60 24.95
CA LYS A 400 -4.22 6.05 26.22
C LYS A 400 -5.60 6.60 26.54
N LEU A 401 -5.78 7.92 26.47
CA LEU A 401 -7.07 8.58 26.71
C LEU A 401 -8.14 8.14 25.70
N THR A 402 -7.79 8.10 24.41
CA THR A 402 -8.71 7.63 23.36
C THR A 402 -9.12 6.17 23.57
N ARG A 403 -8.20 5.33 24.07
CA ARG A 403 -8.49 3.93 24.42
C ARG A 403 -9.45 3.81 25.60
N VAL A 404 -9.39 4.69 26.58
CA VAL A 404 -10.34 4.71 27.71
C VAL A 404 -11.75 4.97 27.21
N LEU A 405 -11.94 5.97 26.34
CA LEU A 405 -13.22 6.21 25.69
C LEU A 405 -13.70 4.93 24.99
N PHE A 406 -12.85 4.35 24.14
CA PHE A 406 -13.18 3.16 23.34
C PHE A 406 -13.65 2.00 24.21
N LEU A 407 -12.91 1.70 25.30
CA LEU A 407 -13.29 0.64 26.23
C LEU A 407 -14.63 0.93 26.92
N LYS A 408 -14.86 2.19 27.34
CA LYS A 408 -16.13 2.56 27.97
C LYS A 408 -17.32 2.46 27.01
N ARG A 409 -17.12 2.80 25.73
CA ARG A 409 -18.14 2.54 24.69
C ARG A 409 -18.43 1.05 24.55
N MET A 410 -17.39 0.21 24.51
CA MET A 410 -17.56 -1.24 24.32
C MET A 410 -18.28 -1.90 25.49
N GLU A 411 -18.20 -1.34 26.69
CA GLU A 411 -18.95 -1.77 27.87
C GLU A 411 -20.47 -1.62 27.67
N TYR A 412 -20.92 -0.48 27.13
CA TYR A 412 -22.35 -0.24 26.90
C TYR A 412 -22.86 -0.86 25.58
N TRP A 413 -22.05 -0.81 24.52
CA TRP A 413 -22.41 -1.31 23.19
C TRP A 413 -21.36 -2.30 22.68
N PRO A 414 -21.42 -3.56 23.13
CA PRO A 414 -20.50 -4.59 22.67
C PRO A 414 -20.71 -4.92 21.19
N LYS A 415 -19.78 -5.70 20.62
CA LYS A 415 -19.80 -6.06 19.20
C LYS A 415 -21.14 -6.70 18.82
N GLY A 416 -21.80 -6.16 17.78
CA GLY A 416 -23.12 -6.60 17.32
C GLY A 416 -24.28 -5.68 17.73
N TYR A 417 -24.07 -4.78 18.70
CA TYR A 417 -25.06 -3.76 19.07
C TYR A 417 -24.88 -2.48 18.25
N ARG A 418 -26.00 -1.85 17.88
CA ARG A 418 -25.97 -0.55 17.17
C ARG A 418 -25.60 0.55 18.15
N CYS A 419 -24.37 1.04 18.04
CA CYS A 419 -23.90 2.19 18.82
C CYS A 419 -24.56 3.49 18.29
N PRO A 420 -25.05 4.39 19.16
CA PRO A 420 -25.61 5.66 18.73
C PRO A 420 -24.63 6.47 17.88
N SER A 421 -25.13 7.11 16.81
CA SER A 421 -24.31 7.96 15.93
C SER A 421 -23.67 9.12 16.69
N GLU A 422 -24.34 9.64 17.72
CA GLU A 422 -23.79 10.66 18.64
C GLU A 422 -22.53 10.15 19.34
N VAL A 423 -22.55 8.93 19.89
CA VAL A 423 -21.38 8.31 20.55
C VAL A 423 -20.26 8.09 19.55
N VAL A 424 -20.57 7.62 18.34
CA VAL A 424 -19.59 7.47 17.26
C VAL A 424 -18.98 8.83 16.90
N SER A 425 -19.80 9.89 16.84
CA SER A 425 -19.35 11.24 16.56
C SER A 425 -18.42 11.79 17.64
N LEU A 426 -18.52 11.37 18.89
CA LEU A 426 -17.58 11.81 19.95
C LEU A 426 -16.15 11.34 19.69
N TYR A 427 -15.93 10.23 18.97
CA TYR A 427 -14.59 9.79 18.56
C TYR A 427 -14.07 10.53 17.34
N HIS A 428 -14.97 10.77 16.37
CA HIS A 428 -14.59 11.33 15.08
C HIS A 428 -14.57 12.87 15.08
N ARG A 429 -15.41 13.51 15.90
CA ARG A 429 -15.36 14.95 16.22
C ARG A 429 -14.36 15.20 17.34
N ARG A 430 -13.13 14.75 17.13
CA ARG A 430 -11.99 15.39 17.78
C ARG A 430 -12.08 16.86 17.37
N PRO A 431 -12.20 17.83 18.28
CA PRO A 431 -12.56 19.18 17.84
C PRO A 431 -11.31 19.79 17.17
N GLY A 432 -11.47 20.51 16.05
CA GLY A 432 -10.45 21.22 15.23
C GLY A 432 -8.96 20.88 15.42
N ASP A 433 -8.38 20.10 14.52
CA ASP A 433 -7.13 19.34 14.66
C ASP A 433 -5.77 20.07 14.67
N LYS A 434 -5.64 21.40 14.74
CA LYS A 434 -4.30 22.04 14.58
C LYS A 434 -3.52 22.40 15.84
N ASN A 435 -4.12 22.61 17.02
CA ASN A 435 -3.36 23.10 18.20
C ASN A 435 -4.01 22.76 19.55
N TRP A 436 -4.13 21.48 19.89
CA TRP A 436 -4.69 21.08 21.19
C TRP A 436 -3.65 21.15 22.28
N THR A 437 -3.88 22.06 23.22
CA THR A 437 -3.15 21.99 24.47
C THR A 437 -3.53 20.73 25.24
N ALA A 438 -2.64 20.23 26.08
CA ALA A 438 -2.87 19.07 26.92
C ALA A 438 -4.12 19.24 27.79
N THR A 439 -4.37 20.48 28.27
CA THR A 439 -5.55 20.86 29.03
C THR A 439 -6.82 20.66 28.21
N LYS A 440 -6.92 21.29 27.02
CA LYS A 440 -8.09 21.15 26.15
C LYS A 440 -8.35 19.69 25.80
N PHE A 441 -7.30 18.92 25.53
CA PHE A 441 -7.44 17.49 25.19
C PHE A 441 -8.04 16.68 26.34
N ARG A 442 -7.61 16.96 27.57
CA ARG A 442 -8.14 16.31 28.78
C ARG A 442 -9.57 16.74 29.06
N GLU A 443 -9.92 18.01 28.87
CA GLU A 443 -11.29 18.52 29.00
C GLU A 443 -12.24 17.84 28.01
N TRP A 444 -11.87 17.79 26.72
CA TRP A 444 -12.63 17.07 25.70
C TRP A 444 -12.79 15.59 26.05
N HIS A 445 -11.72 14.94 26.52
CA HIS A 445 -11.79 13.55 26.93
C HIS A 445 -12.76 13.37 28.12
N ALA A 446 -12.68 14.22 29.13
CA ALA A 446 -13.57 14.15 30.30
C ALA A 446 -15.03 14.37 29.91
N GLU A 447 -15.31 15.34 29.03
CA GLU A 447 -16.65 15.61 28.52
C GLU A 447 -17.18 14.44 27.69
N SER A 448 -16.39 13.95 26.74
CA SER A 448 -16.75 12.82 25.90
C SER A 448 -17.01 11.56 26.72
N LEU A 449 -16.20 11.31 27.74
CA LEU A 449 -16.38 10.19 28.66
C LEU A 449 -17.68 10.33 29.44
N ARG A 450 -17.97 11.51 30.00
CA ARG A 450 -19.21 11.80 30.72
C ARG A 450 -20.42 11.55 29.82
N ARG A 451 -20.38 12.02 28.57
CA ARG A 451 -21.47 11.85 27.60
C ARG A 451 -21.66 10.39 27.19
N ILE A 452 -20.59 9.64 26.98
CA ILE A 452 -20.65 8.19 26.71
C ILE A 452 -21.33 7.45 27.86
N VAL A 453 -20.97 7.78 29.11
CA VAL A 453 -21.59 7.18 30.31
C VAL A 453 -23.07 7.54 30.40
N GLU A 454 -23.44 8.82 30.22
CA GLU A 454 -24.83 9.25 30.28
C GLU A 454 -25.71 8.53 29.25
N LEU A 455 -25.25 8.50 27.99
CA LEU A 455 -25.97 7.81 26.91
C LEU A 455 -26.00 6.29 27.13
N GLY A 456 -24.92 5.73 27.67
CA GLY A 456 -24.81 4.32 28.00
C GLY A 456 -25.78 3.89 29.09
N GLU A 457 -25.87 4.66 30.18
CA GLU A 457 -26.83 4.41 31.27
C GLU A 457 -28.28 4.65 30.85
N ARG A 458 -28.54 5.63 29.98
CA ARG A 458 -29.88 5.81 29.38
C ARG A 458 -30.28 4.57 28.57
N ASP A 459 -29.42 4.13 27.66
CA ASP A 459 -29.66 2.95 26.83
C ASP A 459 -29.79 1.66 27.66
N ARG A 460 -28.99 1.51 28.71
CA ARG A 460 -29.10 0.41 29.67
C ARG A 460 -30.46 0.42 30.38
N ARG A 461 -30.92 1.58 30.86
CA ARG A 461 -32.26 1.72 31.49
C ARG A 461 -33.38 1.38 30.51
N CYS A 462 -33.29 1.86 29.27
CA CYS A 462 -34.27 1.50 28.22
C CYS A 462 -34.28 0.00 27.93
N ARG A 463 -33.12 -0.67 27.92
CA ARG A 463 -33.03 -2.13 27.75
C ARG A 463 -33.63 -2.89 28.92
N VAL A 464 -33.41 -2.46 30.16
CA VAL A 464 -34.03 -3.07 31.35
C VAL A 464 -35.55 -2.90 31.32
N GLN A 465 -36.04 -1.68 31.08
CA GLN A 465 -37.48 -1.41 30.96
C GLN A 465 -38.13 -2.21 29.82
N SER A 466 -37.44 -2.36 28.69
CA SER A 466 -37.95 -3.17 27.57
C SER A 466 -37.92 -4.66 27.90
N ALA A 467 -36.91 -5.14 28.62
CA ALA A 467 -36.81 -6.53 29.07
C ALA A 467 -37.91 -6.90 30.06
N ASP A 468 -38.45 -5.96 30.84
CA ASP A 468 -39.61 -6.18 31.70
C ASP A 468 -40.93 -6.21 30.91
N VAL A 469 -40.98 -5.55 29.75
CA VAL A 469 -42.16 -5.47 28.88
C VAL A 469 -42.25 -6.65 27.89
N ILE A 470 -41.10 -7.17 27.43
CA ILE A 470 -41.04 -8.29 26.46
C ILE A 470 -41.76 -9.56 26.96
N PRO A 471 -41.58 -10.03 28.22
CA PRO A 471 -42.32 -11.16 28.75
C PRO A 471 -43.83 -10.93 28.76
N TYR A 472 -44.28 -9.71 29.06
CA TYR A 472 -45.68 -9.35 29.09
C TYR A 472 -46.31 -9.36 27.69
N PHE A 473 -45.55 -8.97 26.67
CA PHE A 473 -45.98 -9.07 25.27
C PHE A 473 -45.97 -10.51 24.75
N ASP A 474 -44.97 -11.31 25.10
CA ASP A 474 -44.90 -12.72 24.73
C ASP A 474 -46.00 -13.54 25.40
N GLU A 475 -46.34 -13.26 26.66
CA GLU A 475 -47.42 -13.93 27.40
C GLU A 475 -48.81 -13.51 26.88
N LYS A 476 -48.99 -12.24 26.51
CA LYS A 476 -50.22 -11.75 25.87
C LYS A 476 -50.37 -12.24 24.43
N CYS A 477 -49.28 -12.40 23.68
CA CYS A 477 -49.30 -13.04 22.36
C CYS A 477 -49.59 -14.54 22.48
N ARG A 478 -48.98 -15.25 23.44
CA ARG A 478 -49.27 -16.68 23.69
C ARG A 478 -50.70 -16.94 24.14
N SER A 479 -51.29 -16.04 24.92
CA SER A 479 -52.69 -16.16 25.39
C SER A 479 -53.72 -15.69 24.35
N SER A 480 -53.32 -14.95 23.32
CA SER A 480 -54.18 -14.58 22.17
C SER A 480 -53.96 -15.46 20.93
N SER A 481 -52.95 -16.32 20.93
CA SER A 481 -52.69 -17.30 19.87
C SER A 481 -53.19 -18.70 20.25
N GLU A 482 -54.50 -18.92 20.14
CA GLU A 482 -55.05 -20.25 19.78
C GLU A 482 -54.84 -20.55 18.27
N ILE A 483 -54.02 -19.76 17.58
CA ILE A 483 -53.76 -19.90 16.15
C ILE A 483 -52.39 -20.54 15.95
N SER A 484 -52.46 -21.77 15.44
CA SER A 484 -51.42 -22.67 14.96
C SER A 484 -50.08 -22.03 14.60
N THR A 485 -49.03 -22.53 15.25
CA THR A 485 -47.62 -22.24 15.00
C THR A 485 -47.16 -22.78 13.64
N SER A 486 -47.10 -21.91 12.63
CA SER A 486 -46.20 -22.12 11.49
C SER A 486 -45.31 -20.89 11.29
N HIS A 487 -44.03 -21.19 11.13
CA HIS A 487 -42.88 -20.29 11.14
C HIS A 487 -43.07 -19.02 10.29
N THR A 488 -43.32 -17.88 10.92
CA THR A 488 -43.04 -16.58 10.32
C THR A 488 -42.50 -15.63 11.38
N VAL A 489 -41.25 -15.20 11.23
CA VAL A 489 -40.61 -14.21 12.10
C VAL A 489 -41.21 -12.83 11.77
N CYS A 490 -42.23 -12.42 12.51
CA CYS A 490 -42.81 -11.08 12.41
C CYS A 490 -41.85 -10.03 13.03
N LYS A 491 -41.22 -9.22 12.18
CA LYS A 491 -40.61 -7.94 12.60
C LYS A 491 -41.74 -6.92 12.83
N LEU A 492 -42.20 -6.82 14.07
CA LEU A 492 -43.16 -5.78 14.46
C LEU A 492 -42.42 -4.46 14.70
N THR A 493 -42.74 -3.45 13.87
CA THR A 493 -42.33 -2.06 14.09
C THR A 493 -43.50 -1.37 14.77
N VAL A 494 -43.43 -1.15 16.09
CA VAL A 494 -44.50 -0.49 16.82
C VAL A 494 -44.37 1.02 16.64
N ARG A 495 -45.31 1.64 15.92
CA ARG A 495 -45.50 3.10 15.92
C ARG A 495 -46.21 3.52 17.22
N ALA A 496 -45.72 4.59 17.85
CA ALA A 496 -46.21 5.09 19.13
C ALA A 496 -47.70 5.48 19.13
N ASP A 497 -48.27 5.75 17.96
CA ASP A 497 -49.62 6.27 17.80
C ASP A 497 -50.72 5.24 18.08
N ASN A 498 -50.37 3.95 18.21
CA ASN A 498 -51.34 2.86 18.38
C ASN A 498 -51.60 2.41 19.84
N LEU A 499 -51.04 3.10 20.84
CA LEU A 499 -51.23 2.72 22.25
C LEU A 499 -52.60 3.10 22.84
N GLN A 500 -53.42 3.89 22.14
CA GLN A 500 -54.73 4.33 22.65
C GLN A 500 -55.85 3.28 22.53
N HIS A 501 -55.68 2.23 21.73
CA HIS A 501 -56.72 1.21 21.50
C HIS A 501 -56.63 -0.04 22.40
N LEU A 502 -55.66 -0.11 23.33
CA LEU A 502 -55.38 -1.34 24.08
C LEU A 502 -56.03 -1.45 25.48
N GLY A 503 -57.06 -0.65 25.77
CA GLY A 503 -57.97 -0.90 26.91
C GLY A 503 -57.28 -1.04 28.26
N VAL A 504 -56.25 -0.24 28.54
CA VAL A 504 -55.60 -0.22 29.86
C VAL A 504 -56.43 0.66 30.82
N PRO A 505 -56.82 0.17 32.00
CA PRO A 505 -57.54 0.99 32.98
C PRO A 505 -56.69 2.18 33.44
N LYS A 506 -57.29 3.36 33.50
CA LYS A 506 -56.66 4.66 33.79
C LYS A 506 -55.96 4.79 35.15
N GLU A 507 -56.01 3.79 36.04
CA GLU A 507 -55.50 3.91 37.42
C GLU A 507 -54.01 3.60 37.62
N LYS A 508 -53.26 3.21 36.57
CA LYS A 508 -51.78 3.05 36.67
C LYS A 508 -50.97 4.02 35.83
N ALA A 509 -51.62 5.00 35.19
CA ALA A 509 -50.95 6.04 34.42
C ALA A 509 -50.93 7.37 35.18
N LEU A 510 -50.28 7.39 36.35
CA LEU A 510 -49.90 8.62 37.03
C LEU A 510 -48.43 8.50 37.46
N VAL A 511 -47.54 8.85 36.53
CA VAL A 511 -46.26 9.46 36.85
C VAL A 511 -46.23 10.80 36.12
N PRO A 512 -46.47 11.94 36.80
CA PRO A 512 -46.36 13.26 36.20
C PRO A 512 -44.88 13.62 36.01
N GLY A 513 -44.48 14.09 34.83
CA GLY A 513 -43.14 14.69 34.66
C GLY A 513 -42.42 14.53 33.33
N LEU A 514 -43.08 14.01 32.28
CA LEU A 514 -42.60 14.18 30.91
C LEU A 514 -43.76 14.74 30.10
N TRP A 515 -43.45 15.57 29.10
CA TRP A 515 -44.39 16.18 28.14
C TRP A 515 -44.99 17.54 28.55
N GLU A 516 -44.13 18.52 28.79
CA GLU A 516 -44.41 19.91 28.40
C GLU A 516 -43.26 20.41 27.52
N VAL A 517 -43.45 20.43 26.18
CA VAL A 517 -42.94 21.49 25.30
C VAL A 517 -43.86 21.59 24.07
N ARG A 518 -44.82 22.52 24.18
CA ARG A 518 -45.19 23.56 23.20
C ARG A 518 -44.99 23.27 21.70
N GLU A 519 -46.09 22.97 21.02
CA GLU A 519 -46.33 23.44 19.65
C GLU A 519 -46.84 24.89 19.70
N LYS A 520 -46.23 25.78 18.93
CA LYS A 520 -46.84 27.02 18.45
C LYS A 520 -46.37 27.27 17.03
N ASN A 521 -47.28 27.06 16.07
CA ASN A 521 -47.27 27.72 14.79
C ASN A 521 -47.99 29.06 14.95
N GLU A 522 -47.44 30.13 14.39
CA GLU A 522 -48.21 31.26 13.88
C GLU A 522 -47.35 31.98 12.83
N ALA A 523 -47.93 32.12 11.65
CA ALA A 523 -47.49 32.97 10.57
C ALA A 523 -48.19 34.32 10.70
N VAL A 524 -47.48 35.44 10.51
CA VAL A 524 -48.04 36.72 10.01
C VAL A 524 -46.95 37.47 9.24
N ASP A 525 -47.42 38.07 8.15
CA ASP A 525 -46.82 38.88 7.09
C ASP A 525 -46.18 40.24 7.48
N GLU A 526 -45.44 40.75 6.49
CA GLU A 526 -45.27 42.16 6.05
C GLU A 526 -44.64 43.20 7.00
N SER A 527 -43.50 43.78 6.57
CA SER A 527 -43.39 45.12 5.94
C SER A 527 -42.04 45.79 6.21
N ASP A 528 -41.32 46.09 5.13
CA ASP A 528 -40.64 47.35 4.75
C ASP A 528 -39.76 48.20 5.70
N GLU A 529 -38.92 48.98 4.99
CA GLU A 529 -38.06 50.11 5.37
C GLU A 529 -36.63 49.79 5.85
N GLU A 530 -35.62 49.92 4.99
CA GLU A 530 -34.92 51.15 4.54
C GLU A 530 -33.81 51.65 5.48
N SER A 531 -32.58 51.50 4.96
CA SER A 531 -31.58 52.56 4.83
C SER A 531 -30.63 52.93 6.00
N VAL A 532 -29.37 53.15 5.58
CA VAL A 532 -28.40 54.18 6.02
C VAL A 532 -27.11 53.71 6.71
N ALA A 533 -26.01 54.08 6.02
CA ALA A 533 -24.68 54.49 6.49
C ALA A 533 -23.76 53.44 7.14
N SER A 534 -22.72 52.96 6.45
CA SER A 534 -21.41 53.62 6.20
C SER A 534 -20.50 53.72 7.43
N LYS A 535 -19.33 53.08 7.36
CA LYS A 535 -18.06 53.70 7.74
C LYS A 535 -16.87 52.93 7.15
N GLN A 536 -16.25 53.58 6.16
CA GLN A 536 -14.84 53.44 5.82
C GLN A 536 -13.99 53.71 7.06
N ASN A 537 -12.88 53.00 7.20
CA ASN A 537 -11.66 53.53 7.79
C ASN A 537 -10.51 53.04 6.92
N GLU A 538 -10.07 53.95 6.05
CA GLU A 538 -8.66 54.08 5.70
C GLU A 538 -7.91 54.46 6.98
N ASP A 539 -6.73 53.90 7.21
CA ASP A 539 -5.67 54.69 7.83
C ASP A 539 -4.31 54.19 7.39
N ASP A 540 -3.58 55.16 6.87
CA ASP A 540 -2.20 55.15 6.44
C ASP A 540 -1.24 54.80 7.58
N SER A 541 -0.16 54.11 7.24
CA SER A 541 1.14 54.35 7.90
C SER A 541 2.26 54.01 6.93
N LYS A 542 2.77 55.09 6.32
CA LYS A 542 4.10 55.22 5.70
C LYS A 542 5.20 55.22 6.76
N GLY A 543 6.39 54.80 6.34
CA GLY A 543 7.70 55.05 6.98
C GLY A 543 8.37 53.74 7.40
N SER A 544 9.62 53.44 7.09
CA SER A 544 10.70 54.22 6.49
C SER A 544 11.92 53.29 6.30
N ASP A 545 12.79 53.70 5.38
CA ASP A 545 14.25 53.51 5.36
C ASP A 545 14.87 52.12 5.16
N ASP A 546 15.35 51.91 3.93
CA ASP A 546 16.78 51.88 3.56
C ASP A 546 17.76 51.23 4.54
N SER A 547 18.33 50.11 4.10
CA SER A 547 19.78 49.85 4.24
C SER A 547 20.20 48.75 3.27
N ASP A 548 20.69 49.21 2.12
CA ASP A 548 21.72 48.52 1.37
C ASP A 548 22.99 48.43 2.24
N GLU A 549 23.59 47.24 2.31
CA GLU A 549 25.06 47.13 2.37
C GLU A 549 25.46 45.77 1.77
N GLU A 550 26.11 45.84 0.61
CA GLU A 550 26.92 44.78 0.02
C GLU A 550 28.23 44.60 0.81
N LEU A 551 28.63 43.35 1.04
CA LEU A 551 29.94 42.77 0.64
C LEU A 551 29.97 41.26 0.92
#